data_AF-A0A699Q5U5-F1
#
_entry.id   AF-A0A699Q5U5-F1
#
_cell.length_a   1.000
_cell.length_b   1.000
_cell.length_c   1.000
_cell.angle_alpha   90.00
_cell.angle_beta   90.00
_cell.angle_gamma   90.00
#
_symmetry.space_group_name_H-M   'P 1'
#
loop_
_entity.id
_entity.type
_entity.pdbx_description
1 polymer ?
#
loop_
_entity_poly.entity_id
_entity_poly.type
_entity_poly.pdbx_seq_one_letter_code
_entity_poly.pdbx_strand_id
1 'polypeptide(L)'
;MTEYYERIGIFHQKTVPRTPQQNGVFERRNRTLVEAAQTMLIFSKAPMFLWAEAVATACYTQNRSLIHTRHHKTPYELVHNKKPDLTFFRVFGALCYPTNDSEDLGKFQPTADTGIFVGYAPRKKGYRIYNKRTRRIMETIHV
;
A
#
# COMPACT_ATOMS: atom_id res chain seq x y z
N MET A 1 -22.46 -10.18 12.82
CA MET A 1 -21.61 -8.99 12.56
C MET A 1 -22.00 -7.81 13.44
N THR A 2 -23.30 -7.51 13.62
CA THR A 2 -23.76 -6.50 14.59
C THR A 2 -23.32 -6.82 16.02
N GLU A 3 -23.47 -8.08 16.46
CA GLU A 3 -23.01 -8.56 17.78
C GLU A 3 -21.51 -8.33 18.04
N TYR A 4 -20.68 -8.46 17.00
CA TYR A 4 -19.24 -8.20 17.13
C TYR A 4 -18.96 -6.72 17.40
N TYR A 5 -19.65 -5.83 16.67
CA TYR A 5 -19.47 -4.38 16.83
C TYR A 5 -20.00 -3.89 18.18
N GLU A 6 -21.15 -4.39 18.62
CA GLU A 6 -21.71 -4.08 19.95
C GLU A 6 -20.76 -4.52 21.06
N ARG A 7 -20.17 -5.72 20.96
CA ARG A 7 -19.17 -6.21 21.93
C ARG A 7 -17.94 -5.31 22.04
N ILE A 8 -17.52 -4.65 20.97
CA ILE A 8 -16.37 -3.72 20.98
C ILE A 8 -16.79 -2.25 21.10
N GLY A 9 -18.06 -1.98 21.42
CA GLY A 9 -18.57 -0.62 21.66
C GLY A 9 -18.74 0.24 20.40
N ILE A 10 -18.84 -0.36 19.21
CA ILE A 10 -19.05 0.35 17.95
C ILE A 10 -20.53 0.27 17.54
N PHE A 11 -21.15 1.44 17.35
CA PHE A 11 -22.50 1.53 16.80
C PHE A 11 -22.48 1.50 15.26
N HIS A 12 -22.97 0.42 14.66
CA HIS A 12 -22.96 0.23 13.21
C HIS A 12 -24.23 0.77 12.55
N GLN A 13 -24.14 1.92 11.90
CA GLN A 13 -25.22 2.50 11.09
C GLN A 13 -25.14 2.02 9.64
N LYS A 14 -26.29 1.61 9.08
CA LYS A 14 -26.41 1.17 7.68
C LYS A 14 -27.10 2.24 6.84
N THR A 15 -26.69 2.37 5.58
CA THR A 15 -27.37 3.23 4.61
C THR A 15 -28.75 2.69 4.25
N VAL A 16 -29.68 3.59 3.92
CA VAL A 16 -31.02 3.22 3.48
C VAL A 16 -30.94 2.50 2.12
N PRO A 17 -31.67 1.40 1.91
CA PRO A 17 -31.71 0.73 0.61
C PRO A 17 -32.03 1.70 -0.53
N ARG A 18 -31.38 1.53 -1.69
CA ARG A 18 -31.57 2.36 -2.91
C ARG A 18 -31.22 3.85 -2.75
N THR A 19 -30.38 4.22 -1.77
CA THR A 19 -29.87 5.60 -1.61
C THR A 19 -28.35 5.70 -1.82
N PRO A 20 -27.84 5.48 -3.05
CA PRO A 20 -26.38 5.49 -3.34
C PRO A 20 -25.71 6.81 -2.98
N GLN A 21 -26.46 7.93 -2.96
CA GLN A 21 -25.96 9.25 -2.59
C GLN A 21 -25.38 9.27 -1.16
N GLN A 22 -25.90 8.45 -0.23
CA GLN A 22 -25.37 8.34 1.13
C GLN A 22 -23.95 7.77 1.15
N ASN A 23 -23.59 6.94 0.16
CA ASN A 23 -22.26 6.35 0.02
C ASN A 23 -21.34 7.13 -0.93
N GLY A 24 -21.77 8.28 -1.44
CA GLY A 24 -21.04 8.99 -2.50
C GLY A 24 -19.61 9.39 -2.14
N VAL A 25 -19.32 9.68 -0.87
CA VAL A 25 -17.95 9.96 -0.41
C VAL A 25 -17.07 8.72 -0.50
N PHE A 26 -17.58 7.57 -0.03
CA PHE A 26 -16.88 6.29 -0.10
C PHE A 26 -16.66 5.84 -1.54
N GLU A 27 -17.69 5.93 -2.38
CA GLU A 27 -17.61 5.56 -3.80
C GLU A 27 -16.56 6.39 -4.55
N ARG A 28 -16.55 7.72 -4.36
CA ARG A 28 -15.53 8.58 -4.96
C ARG A 28 -14.13 8.20 -4.50
N ARG A 29 -13.95 7.94 -3.20
CA ARG A 29 -12.64 7.57 -2.65
C ARG A 29 -12.15 6.22 -3.19
N ASN A 30 -13.03 5.24 -3.27
CA ASN A 30 -12.70 3.94 -3.86
C ASN A 30 -12.33 4.05 -5.32
N ARG A 31 -13.08 4.82 -6.11
CA ARG A 31 -12.75 5.07 -7.51
C ARG A 31 -11.33 5.67 -7.66
N THR A 32 -11.01 6.72 -6.90
CA THR A 32 -9.68 7.33 -6.92
C THR A 32 -8.56 6.37 -6.50
N LEU A 33 -8.81 5.45 -5.57
CA LEU A 33 -7.82 4.44 -5.17
C LEU A 33 -7.59 3.40 -6.27
N VAL A 34 -8.67 2.92 -6.90
CA VAL A 34 -8.59 1.95 -8.00
C VAL A 34 -7.90 2.56 -9.21
N GLU A 35 -8.26 3.78 -9.59
CA GLU A 35 -7.62 4.51 -10.70
C GLU A 35 -6.11 4.70 -10.44
N ALA A 36 -5.73 5.14 -9.23
CA ALA A 36 -4.32 5.30 -8.88
C ALA A 36 -3.54 3.98 -8.91
N ALA A 37 -4.12 2.89 -8.39
CA ALA A 37 -3.52 1.56 -8.43
C ALA A 37 -3.35 1.06 -9.88
N GLN A 38 -4.37 1.28 -10.72
CA GLN A 38 -4.33 0.93 -12.14
C GLN A 38 -3.22 1.71 -12.87
N THR A 39 -3.08 3.02 -12.61
CA THR A 39 -1.99 3.82 -13.16
C THR A 39 -0.62 3.28 -12.73
N MET A 40 -0.45 2.92 -11.45
CA MET A 40 0.80 2.32 -10.94
C MET A 40 1.15 1.02 -11.67
N LEU A 41 0.18 0.12 -11.87
CA LEU A 41 0.39 -1.15 -12.57
C LEU A 41 0.77 -0.93 -14.05
N ILE A 42 0.04 -0.05 -14.75
CA ILE A 42 0.29 0.25 -16.17
C ILE A 42 1.68 0.87 -16.35
N PHE A 43 2.01 1.89 -15.54
CA PHE A 43 3.30 2.59 -15.61
C PHE A 43 4.48 1.65 -15.37
N SER A 44 4.37 0.78 -14.36
CA SER A 44 5.43 -0.17 -14.00
C SER A 44 5.49 -1.42 -14.88
N LYS A 45 4.49 -1.62 -15.77
CA LYS A 45 4.26 -2.88 -16.49
C LYS A 45 4.20 -4.08 -15.53
N ALA A 46 3.70 -3.86 -14.31
CA ALA A 46 3.61 -4.89 -13.30
C ALA A 46 2.47 -5.88 -13.60
N PRO A 47 2.64 -7.17 -13.29
CA PRO A 47 1.58 -8.16 -13.45
C PRO A 47 0.30 -7.81 -12.66
N MET A 48 -0.86 -8.12 -13.24
CA MET A 48 -2.17 -7.85 -12.62
C MET A 48 -2.36 -8.49 -11.25
N PHE A 49 -1.74 -9.64 -10.97
CA PHE A 49 -1.87 -10.30 -9.66
C PHE A 49 -1.33 -9.45 -8.49
N LEU A 50 -0.52 -8.42 -8.78
CA LEU A 50 -0.01 -7.46 -7.79
C LEU A 50 -1.02 -6.33 -7.48
N TRP A 51 -2.25 -6.39 -7.99
CA TRP A 51 -3.24 -5.33 -7.80
C TRP A 51 -3.48 -4.97 -6.33
N ALA A 52 -3.49 -5.95 -5.43
CA ALA A 52 -3.70 -5.71 -4.00
C ALA A 52 -2.57 -4.86 -3.39
N GLU A 53 -1.33 -5.11 -3.80
CA GLU A 53 -0.16 -4.34 -3.39
C GLU A 53 -0.17 -2.93 -3.99
N ALA A 54 -0.61 -2.80 -5.25
CA ALA A 54 -0.79 -1.51 -5.90
C ALA A 54 -1.85 -0.65 -5.19
N VAL A 55 -2.99 -1.23 -4.81
CA VAL A 55 -4.04 -0.56 -4.03
C VAL A 55 -3.53 -0.15 -2.65
N ALA A 56 -2.82 -1.05 -1.95
CA ALA A 56 -2.22 -0.74 -0.66
C ALA A 56 -1.21 0.41 -0.76
N THR A 57 -0.37 0.41 -1.81
CA THR A 57 0.61 1.47 -2.06
C THR A 57 -0.06 2.80 -2.40
N ALA A 58 -1.08 2.79 -3.25
CA ALA A 58 -1.87 3.98 -3.56
C ALA A 58 -2.54 4.56 -2.31
N CYS A 59 -3.09 3.71 -1.43
CA CYS A 59 -3.65 4.14 -0.16
C CYS A 59 -2.57 4.76 0.75
N TYR A 60 -1.42 4.10 0.87
CA TYR A 60 -0.31 4.56 1.69
C TYR A 60 0.24 5.92 1.24
N THR A 61 0.43 6.11 -0.07
CA THR A 61 0.90 7.37 -0.67
C THR A 61 -0.12 8.48 -0.49
N GLN A 62 -1.37 8.25 -0.92
CA GLN A 62 -2.40 9.29 -0.87
C GLN A 62 -2.68 9.77 0.55
N ASN A 63 -2.65 8.89 1.56
CA ASN A 63 -2.89 9.28 2.95
C ASN A 63 -1.77 10.17 3.52
N ARG A 64 -0.58 10.19 2.90
CA ARG A 64 0.61 10.92 3.37
C ARG A 64 1.05 12.05 2.45
N SER A 65 0.56 12.12 1.20
CA SER A 65 0.94 13.16 0.25
C SER A 65 -0.20 14.09 -0.14
N LEU A 66 -1.45 13.63 -0.12
CA LEU A 66 -2.58 14.48 -0.50
C LEU A 66 -2.95 15.41 0.65
N ILE A 67 -2.92 16.70 0.36
CA ILE A 67 -3.32 17.75 1.31
C ILE A 67 -4.83 17.91 1.23
N HIS A 68 -5.50 17.79 2.38
CA HIS A 68 -6.91 18.11 2.49
C HIS A 68 -7.09 19.63 2.49
N THR A 69 -7.77 20.15 1.46
CA THR A 69 -7.89 21.60 1.19
C THR A 69 -8.42 22.40 2.37
N ARG A 70 -9.40 21.87 3.11
CA ARG A 70 -9.99 22.57 4.28
C ARG A 70 -9.04 22.72 5.46
N HIS A 71 -8.12 21.77 5.65
CA HIS A 71 -7.26 21.71 6.85
C HIS A 71 -5.81 22.05 6.56
N HIS A 72 -5.43 22.18 5.28
CA HIS A 72 -4.04 22.33 4.82
C HIS A 72 -3.10 21.28 5.43
N LYS A 73 -3.62 20.07 5.67
CA LYS A 73 -2.93 18.94 6.29
C LYS A 73 -3.22 17.65 5.54
N THR A 74 -2.31 16.69 5.62
CA THR A 74 -2.51 15.34 5.10
C THR A 74 -3.42 14.52 6.03
N PRO A 75 -4.14 13.50 5.53
CA PRO A 75 -4.88 12.57 6.39
C PRO A 75 -4.01 11.97 7.50
N TYR A 76 -2.75 11.65 7.21
CA TYR A 76 -1.78 11.16 8.18
C TYR A 76 -1.52 12.18 9.32
N GLU A 77 -1.34 13.46 8.99
CA GLU A 77 -1.18 14.52 9.99
C GLU A 77 -2.44 14.70 10.84
N LEU A 78 -3.63 14.57 10.26
CA LEU A 78 -4.89 14.72 10.99
C LEU A 78 -5.11 13.60 12.01
N VAL A 79 -4.67 12.38 11.69
CA VAL A 79 -4.85 11.21 12.58
C VAL A 79 -3.74 11.10 13.61
N HIS A 80 -2.49 11.37 13.22
CA HIS A 80 -1.32 11.12 14.07
C HIS A 80 -0.70 12.39 14.67
N ASN A 81 -1.22 13.59 14.34
CA ASN A 81 -0.65 14.88 14.74
C ASN A 81 0.85 15.02 14.43
N LYS A 82 1.33 14.33 13.37
CA LYS A 82 2.74 14.28 12.97
C LYS A 82 2.85 14.39 11.45
N LYS A 83 3.81 15.19 10.98
CA LYS A 83 4.13 15.27 9.54
C LYS A 83 4.68 13.94 9.03
N PRO A 84 4.22 13.44 7.87
CA PRO A 84 4.77 12.24 7.28
C PRO A 84 6.20 12.50 6.79
N ASP A 85 7.08 11.53 7.00
CA ASP A 85 8.40 11.53 6.38
C ASP A 85 8.27 11.09 4.92
N LEU A 86 8.54 12.01 3.99
CA LEU A 86 8.42 11.75 2.57
C LEU A 86 9.67 11.11 1.95
N THR A 87 10.80 11.09 2.66
CA THR A 87 12.05 10.49 2.15
C THR A 87 11.95 8.97 1.98
N PHE A 88 10.98 8.36 2.67
CA PHE A 88 10.69 6.94 2.62
C PHE A 88 9.94 6.49 1.35
N PHE A 89 9.46 7.43 0.51
CA PHE A 89 8.71 7.06 -0.68
C PHE A 89 9.58 6.46 -1.77
N ARG A 90 9.12 5.34 -2.34
CA ARG A 90 9.69 4.67 -3.50
C ARG A 90 8.63 4.51 -4.58
N VAL A 91 9.09 4.52 -5.84
CA VAL A 91 8.22 4.38 -7.01
C VAL A 91 7.75 2.93 -7.12
N PHE A 92 6.43 2.72 -7.11
CA PHE A 92 5.85 1.39 -7.34
C PHE A 92 6.38 0.80 -8.65
N GLY A 93 6.84 -0.46 -8.60
CA GLY A 93 7.44 -1.12 -9.75
C GLY A 93 8.94 -0.92 -9.92
N ALA A 94 9.60 -0.14 -9.05
CA ALA A 94 11.05 0.05 -9.11
C ALA A 94 11.80 -1.29 -8.97
N LEU A 95 12.86 -1.44 -9.77
CA LEU A 95 13.77 -2.56 -9.66
C LEU A 95 14.53 -2.47 -8.34
N CYS A 96 14.62 -3.57 -7.62
CA CYS A 96 15.33 -3.66 -6.35
C CYS A 96 16.05 -4.99 -6.24
N TYR A 97 17.07 -5.04 -5.37
CA TYR A 97 17.95 -6.19 -5.24
C TYR A 97 17.96 -6.70 -3.80
N PRO A 98 16.89 -7.39 -3.35
CA PRO A 98 16.88 -7.97 -2.01
C PRO A 98 17.98 -9.02 -1.86
N THR A 99 18.57 -9.10 -0.68
CA THR A 99 19.53 -10.15 -0.31
C THR A 99 18.90 -11.52 -0.54
N ASN A 100 19.66 -12.41 -1.15
CA ASN A 100 19.27 -13.80 -1.34
C ASN A 100 19.57 -14.55 -0.03
N ASP A 101 18.53 -15.09 0.60
CA ASP A 101 18.66 -15.83 1.87
C ASP A 101 18.84 -17.35 1.65
N SER A 102 19.25 -17.79 0.45
CA SER A 102 19.48 -19.22 0.19
C SER A 102 20.71 -19.74 0.94
N GLU A 103 20.57 -20.86 1.64
CA GLU A 103 21.62 -21.48 2.46
C GLU A 103 22.86 -21.91 1.64
N ASP A 104 22.71 -22.16 0.33
CA ASP A 104 23.77 -22.65 -0.57
C ASP A 104 24.42 -21.56 -1.45
N LEU A 105 24.63 -20.36 -0.91
CA LEU A 105 25.37 -19.31 -1.65
C LEU A 105 26.87 -19.62 -1.68
N GLY A 106 27.30 -20.32 -2.73
CA GLY A 106 28.73 -20.47 -3.04
C GLY A 106 29.42 -19.10 -3.21
N LYS A 107 30.74 -19.06 -3.03
CA LYS A 107 31.59 -17.84 -2.96
C LYS A 107 31.50 -16.87 -4.15
N PHE A 108 30.93 -17.32 -5.28
CA PHE A 108 30.76 -16.55 -6.52
C PHE A 108 29.30 -16.49 -7.01
N GLN A 109 28.33 -16.96 -6.22
CA GLN A 109 26.92 -16.89 -6.59
C GLN A 109 26.35 -15.49 -6.33
N PRO A 110 25.32 -15.06 -7.09
CA PRO A 110 24.64 -13.80 -6.84
C PRO A 110 24.06 -13.75 -5.41
N THR A 111 24.54 -12.79 -4.62
CA THR A 111 24.08 -12.58 -3.24
C THR A 111 22.75 -11.82 -3.15
N ALA A 112 22.20 -11.40 -4.29
CA ALA A 112 20.94 -10.67 -4.35
C ALA A 112 20.06 -11.20 -5.48
N ASP A 113 18.77 -11.25 -5.20
CA ASP A 113 17.74 -11.60 -6.18
C ASP A 113 17.26 -10.36 -6.92
N THR A 114 16.60 -10.54 -8.06
CA THR A 114 15.88 -9.45 -8.72
C THR A 114 14.48 -9.32 -8.12
N GLY A 115 14.19 -8.14 -7.59
CA GLY A 115 12.92 -7.78 -6.99
C GLY A 115 12.23 -6.63 -7.72
N ILE A 116 10.92 -6.50 -7.46
CA ILE A 116 10.12 -5.33 -7.81
C ILE A 116 9.59 -4.75 -6.51
N PHE A 117 9.76 -3.44 -6.30
CA PHE A 117 9.13 -2.76 -5.18
C PHE A 117 7.61 -2.73 -5.38
N VAL A 118 6.87 -3.27 -4.41
CA VAL A 118 5.40 -3.39 -4.50
C VAL A 118 4.66 -2.69 -3.38
N GLY A 119 5.36 -2.16 -2.36
CA GLY A 119 4.70 -1.33 -1.36
C GLY A 119 5.42 -1.25 -0.03
N TYR A 120 4.67 -0.94 1.02
CA TYR A 120 5.21 -0.67 2.35
C TYR A 120 4.71 -1.71 3.35
N ALA A 121 5.55 -2.09 4.31
CA ALA A 121 5.18 -3.03 5.35
C ALA A 121 4.15 -2.39 6.31
N PRO A 122 3.06 -3.08 6.68
CA PRO A 122 1.95 -2.48 7.44
C PRO A 122 2.30 -2.17 8.90
N ARG A 123 3.23 -2.95 9.50
CA ARG A 123 3.57 -2.87 10.93
C ARG A 123 5.04 -2.52 11.20
N LYS A 124 5.85 -2.36 10.16
CA LYS A 124 7.29 -2.13 10.26
C LYS A 124 7.71 -0.97 9.37
N LYS A 125 8.80 -0.29 9.72
CA LYS A 125 9.46 0.65 8.82
C LYS A 125 10.26 -0.14 7.77
N GLY A 126 9.56 -0.69 6.79
CA GLY A 126 10.14 -1.51 5.74
C GLY A 126 9.31 -1.48 4.47
N TYR A 127 9.87 -2.08 3.43
CA TYR A 127 9.32 -2.18 2.11
C TYR A 127 8.87 -3.61 1.82
N ARG A 128 7.88 -3.75 0.95
CA ARG A 128 7.43 -5.01 0.37
C ARG A 128 8.00 -5.12 -1.02
N ILE A 129 8.69 -6.22 -1.28
CA ILE A 129 9.33 -6.52 -2.56
C ILE A 129 8.77 -7.82 -3.09
N TYR A 130 8.35 -7.83 -4.35
CA TYR A 130 8.08 -9.06 -5.08
C TYR A 130 9.38 -9.60 -5.66
N ASN A 131 9.87 -10.72 -5.12
CA ASN A 131 11.06 -11.40 -5.60
C ASN A 131 10.71 -12.24 -6.84
N LYS A 132 11.35 -11.94 -7.98
CA LYS A 132 11.06 -12.61 -9.26
C LYS A 132 11.46 -14.08 -9.27
N ARG A 133 12.51 -14.46 -8.53
CA ARG A 133 13.00 -15.84 -8.45
C ARG A 133 12.05 -16.71 -7.65
N THR A 134 11.72 -16.29 -6.42
CA THR A 134 10.87 -17.08 -5.52
C THR A 134 9.38 -16.91 -5.79
N ARG A 135 9.00 -15.87 -6.56
CA ARG A 135 7.61 -15.45 -6.81
C ARG A 135 6.84 -15.15 -5.53
N ARG A 136 7.54 -14.68 -4.49
CA ARG A 136 6.96 -14.33 -3.18
C ARG A 136 7.16 -12.85 -2.89
N ILE A 137 6.26 -12.33 -2.07
CA ILE A 137 6.37 -10.99 -1.50
C ILE A 137 7.12 -11.11 -0.17
N MET A 138 8.21 -10.38 -0.04
CA MET A 138 9.05 -10.34 1.15
C MET A 138 9.14 -8.93 1.71
N GLU A 139 9.42 -8.82 3.01
CA GLU A 139 9.65 -7.54 3.69
C GLU A 139 11.14 -7.31 3.89
N THR A 140 11.62 -6.11 3.55
CA THR A 140 13.03 -5.72 3.76
C THR A 140 13.12 -4.24 4.10
N ILE A 141 14.21 -3.84 4.76
CA ILE A 141 14.51 -2.43 5.04
C ILE A 141 15.25 -1.75 3.86
N HIS A 142 15.74 -2.53 2.90
CA HIS A 142 16.52 -2.07 1.76
C HIS A 142 15.75 -2.26 0.45
N VAL A 143 15.67 -1.21 -0.36
CA VAL A 143 15.09 -1.19 -1.72
C VAL A 143 16.07 -0.50 -2.64
#